data_AF-Q2UEP3-F1
#
_entry.id   AF-Q2UEP3-F1
#
_cell.length_a   1.000
_cell.length_b   1.000
_cell.length_c   1.000
_cell.angle_alpha   90.00
_cell.angle_beta   90.00
_cell.angle_gamma   90.00
#
_symmetry.space_group_name_H-M   'P 1'
#
loop_
_entity.id
_entity.type
_entity.pdbx_description
1 polymer ?
#
loop_
_entity_poly.entity_id
_entity_poly.type
_entity_poly.pdbx_seq_one_letter_code
_entity_poly.pdbx_strand_id
1 'polypeptide(L)'
;MSELDKFGLAGLLRMIHSDSPDVAALAVGQDLMTLGLDLNQPEPLHTSFASPFVASMTGVPLEQDFALPSCYNVANIQPLQSRIASFSDETLFYIFYSMPRDIMQEVVAEELMGRKWRYHKIERCWLTRDETYPGPVDVERGVSERGIYLIWDPATWKKIRREFILRYEDLDNRMDPNRGLARVGFPHHGS
;
A
#
# COMPACT_ATOMS: atom_id res chain seq x y z
N MET A 1 -23.66 52.75 -8.51
CA MET A 1 -22.21 52.78 -8.77
C MET A 1 -21.99 53.27 -10.18
N SER A 2 -21.13 54.26 -10.35
CA SER A 2 -20.64 54.70 -11.66
C SER A 2 -19.82 53.57 -12.31
N GLU A 3 -19.59 53.64 -13.62
CA GLU A 3 -18.71 52.69 -14.32
C GLU A 3 -17.29 52.68 -13.74
N LEU A 4 -16.82 53.82 -13.23
CA LEU A 4 -15.50 53.96 -12.60
C LEU A 4 -15.42 53.23 -11.25
N ASP A 5 -16.53 53.16 -10.50
CA ASP A 5 -16.57 52.54 -9.17
C ASP A 5 -16.25 51.03 -9.24
N LYS A 6 -16.47 50.39 -10.41
CA LYS A 6 -16.14 48.98 -10.66
C LYS A 6 -14.64 48.68 -10.58
N PHE A 7 -13.81 49.67 -10.89
CA PHE A 7 -12.34 49.53 -10.90
C PHE A 7 -11.69 50.07 -9.61
N GLY A 8 -12.50 50.50 -8.64
CA GLY A 8 -12.05 50.99 -7.33
C GLY A 8 -12.34 50.01 -6.19
N LEU A 9 -12.13 50.46 -4.95
CA LEU A 9 -12.31 49.66 -3.73
C LEU A 9 -13.75 49.14 -3.57
N ALA A 10 -14.74 49.93 -3.98
CA ALA A 10 -16.15 49.53 -3.96
C ALA A 10 -16.43 48.34 -4.90
N GLY A 11 -15.80 48.33 -6.07
CA GLY A 11 -15.85 47.20 -7.01
C GLY A 11 -15.20 45.94 -6.44
N LEU A 12 -14.03 46.07 -5.82
CA LEU A 12 -13.35 44.94 -5.16
C LEU A 12 -14.19 44.36 -4.01
N LEU A 13 -14.75 45.21 -3.14
CA LEU A 13 -15.60 44.77 -2.03
C LEU A 13 -16.83 44.02 -2.54
N ARG A 14 -17.41 44.47 -3.65
CA ARG A 14 -18.52 43.77 -4.30
C ARG A 14 -18.10 42.40 -4.83
N MET A 15 -16.89 42.26 -5.37
CA MET A 15 -16.39 40.95 -5.81
C MET A 15 -16.18 40.00 -4.64
N ILE A 16 -15.60 40.49 -3.53
CA ILE A 16 -15.38 39.70 -2.31
C ILE A 16 -16.70 39.21 -1.70
N HIS A 17 -17.73 40.05 -1.66
CA HIS A 17 -19.06 39.71 -1.14
C HIS A 17 -20.06 39.26 -2.23
N SER A 18 -19.56 38.80 -3.36
CA SER A 18 -20.41 38.31 -4.45
C SER A 18 -21.17 37.04 -4.02
N ASP A 19 -22.46 36.94 -4.38
CA ASP A 19 -23.25 35.73 -4.17
C ASP A 19 -22.77 34.55 -5.06
N SER A 20 -21.99 34.85 -6.11
CA SER A 20 -21.32 33.83 -6.92
C SER A 20 -20.03 33.39 -6.24
N PRO A 21 -19.90 32.09 -5.87
CA PRO A 21 -18.72 31.57 -5.19
C PRO A 21 -17.45 31.68 -6.07
N ASP A 22 -17.58 31.51 -7.38
CA ASP A 22 -16.44 31.60 -8.31
C ASP A 22 -15.87 33.02 -8.36
N VAL A 23 -16.73 34.04 -8.39
CA VAL A 23 -16.31 35.45 -8.40
C VAL A 23 -15.67 35.84 -7.07
N ALA A 24 -16.25 35.37 -5.96
CA ALA A 24 -15.69 35.58 -4.63
C ALA A 24 -14.32 34.88 -4.50
N ALA A 25 -14.19 33.65 -4.99
CA ALA A 25 -12.94 32.89 -4.98
C ALA A 25 -11.84 33.55 -5.84
N LEU A 26 -12.19 34.15 -6.99
CA LEU A 26 -11.23 34.93 -7.79
C LEU A 26 -10.75 36.20 -7.10
N ALA A 27 -11.56 36.78 -6.21
CA ALA A 27 -11.21 37.99 -5.46
C ALA A 27 -10.43 37.70 -4.17
N VAL A 28 -10.81 36.63 -3.45
CA VAL A 28 -10.23 36.25 -2.16
C VAL A 28 -9.04 35.30 -2.31
N GLY A 29 -9.07 34.43 -3.32
CA GLY A 29 -8.09 33.37 -3.56
C GLY A 29 -8.40 32.07 -2.82
N GLN A 30 -7.51 31.10 -2.98
CA GLN A 30 -7.53 29.81 -2.30
C GLN A 30 -6.18 29.56 -1.64
N ASP A 31 -6.16 28.90 -0.48
CA ASP A 31 -4.93 28.42 0.14
C ASP A 31 -4.29 27.33 -0.73
N LEU A 32 -3.15 27.64 -1.34
CA LEU A 32 -2.44 26.75 -2.26
C LEU A 32 -1.83 25.53 -1.55
N MET A 33 -1.59 25.57 -0.24
CA MET A 33 -1.10 24.41 0.51
C MET A 33 -2.14 23.29 0.56
N THR A 34 -3.42 23.60 0.33
CA THR A 34 -4.50 22.60 0.22
C THR A 34 -4.43 21.77 -1.06
N LEU A 35 -3.62 22.19 -2.05
CA LEU A 35 -3.45 21.50 -3.32
C LEU A 35 -2.45 20.33 -3.25
N GLY A 36 -1.91 20.04 -2.06
CA GLY A 36 -0.95 18.95 -1.87
C GLY A 36 0.45 19.26 -2.43
N LEU A 37 0.75 20.54 -2.67
CA LEU A 37 2.07 21.03 -3.08
C LEU A 37 2.77 21.65 -1.87
N ASP A 38 3.98 21.18 -1.57
CA ASP A 38 4.81 21.76 -0.52
C ASP A 38 5.62 22.94 -1.09
N LEU A 39 5.02 24.14 -1.06
CA LEU A 39 5.64 25.36 -1.58
C LEU A 39 6.86 25.83 -0.76
N ASN A 40 7.15 25.18 0.38
CA ASN A 40 8.31 25.50 1.21
C ASN A 40 9.53 24.64 0.90
N GLN A 41 9.44 23.70 -0.06
CA GLN A 41 10.59 22.87 -0.40
C GLN A 41 11.71 23.66 -1.07
N PRO A 42 12.98 23.39 -0.71
CA PRO A 42 14.13 24.00 -1.37
C PRO A 42 14.35 23.47 -2.79
N GLU A 43 13.76 22.32 -3.13
CA GLU A 43 13.92 21.62 -4.40
C GLU A 43 12.80 21.97 -5.40
N PRO A 44 13.04 21.87 -6.72
CA PRO A 44 12.01 22.18 -7.71
C PRO A 44 10.81 21.22 -7.66
N LEU A 45 9.60 21.76 -7.57
CA LEU A 45 8.36 20.97 -7.49
C LEU A 45 8.06 20.11 -8.73
N HIS A 46 8.60 20.45 -9.90
CA HIS A 46 8.29 19.74 -11.15
C HIS A 46 8.82 18.30 -11.16
N THR A 47 9.85 17.99 -10.39
CA THR A 47 10.44 16.64 -10.31
C THR A 47 9.55 15.65 -9.57
N SER A 48 8.63 16.15 -8.76
CA SER A 48 7.61 15.41 -8.02
C SER A 48 6.20 15.80 -8.50
N PHE A 49 6.03 16.61 -9.53
CA PHE A 49 4.70 17.01 -9.98
C PHE A 49 4.00 15.88 -10.77
N ALA A 50 3.02 15.21 -10.16
CA ALA A 50 2.31 14.10 -10.80
C ALA A 50 1.35 14.54 -11.92
N SER A 51 0.44 15.46 -11.62
CA SER A 51 -0.57 15.94 -12.56
C SER A 51 -1.31 17.14 -11.96
N PRO A 52 -1.83 18.07 -12.79
CA PRO A 52 -2.66 19.19 -12.32
C PRO A 52 -3.94 18.79 -11.57
N PHE A 53 -4.38 17.54 -11.69
CA PHE A 53 -5.64 17.05 -11.13
C PHE A 53 -5.46 16.11 -9.93
N VAL A 54 -4.22 15.86 -9.50
CA VAL A 54 -3.91 14.98 -8.38
C VAL A 54 -3.70 15.82 -7.12
N ALA A 55 -4.65 15.75 -6.19
CA ALA A 55 -4.65 16.54 -4.96
C ALA A 55 -3.57 16.12 -3.93
N SER A 56 -2.91 14.99 -4.14
CA SER A 56 -1.83 14.52 -3.27
C SER A 56 -0.94 13.51 -3.98
N MET A 57 0.36 13.60 -3.74
CA MET A 57 1.42 12.70 -4.22
C MET A 57 1.25 11.21 -3.87
N THR A 58 0.20 10.85 -3.12
CA THR A 58 0.01 9.49 -2.63
C THR A 58 -0.40 8.54 -3.75
N GLY A 59 0.57 7.84 -4.33
CA GLY A 59 0.34 6.50 -4.92
C GLY A 59 0.52 6.37 -6.43
N VAL A 60 0.96 7.40 -7.14
CA VAL A 60 1.42 7.24 -8.53
C VAL A 60 2.94 7.29 -8.51
N PRO A 61 3.65 6.18 -8.83
CA PRO A 61 5.08 6.25 -9.09
C PRO A 61 5.29 7.26 -10.21
N LEU A 62 5.92 8.40 -9.91
CA LEU A 62 6.34 9.30 -10.96
C LEU A 62 7.45 8.56 -11.72
N GLU A 63 7.14 8.08 -12.93
CA GLU A 63 8.12 7.45 -13.78
C GLU A 63 9.09 8.56 -14.24
N GLN A 64 10.16 8.75 -13.47
CA GLN A 64 11.22 9.67 -13.84
C GLN A 64 12.03 9.01 -14.97
N ASP A 65 12.14 9.72 -16.09
CA ASP A 65 12.94 9.29 -17.25
C ASP A 65 14.43 9.34 -16.90
N PHE A 66 14.95 8.26 -16.33
CA PHE A 66 16.39 8.07 -16.13
C PHE A 66 17.00 7.37 -17.35
N ALA A 67 17.99 8.02 -17.96
CA ALA A 67 18.83 7.36 -18.96
C ALA A 67 19.78 6.38 -18.28
N LEU A 68 19.39 5.11 -18.21
CA LEU A 68 20.23 4.05 -17.67
C LEU A 68 21.40 3.75 -18.63
N PRO A 69 22.66 3.73 -18.15
CA PRO A 69 23.77 3.24 -18.94
C PRO A 69 23.54 1.80 -19.41
N SER A 70 24.00 1.48 -20.62
CA SER A 70 23.77 0.16 -21.24
C SER A 70 24.30 -1.02 -20.40
N CYS A 71 25.29 -0.80 -19.54
CA CYS A 71 25.84 -1.81 -18.65
C CYS A 71 24.88 -2.29 -17.54
N TYR A 72 23.79 -1.57 -17.26
CA TYR A 72 22.74 -2.02 -16.34
C TYR A 72 21.75 -3.00 -17.00
N ASN A 73 21.72 -3.09 -18.33
CA ASN A 73 20.84 -4.00 -19.04
C ASN A 73 21.48 -5.39 -19.19
N VAL A 74 21.08 -6.32 -18.32
CA VAL A 74 21.54 -7.71 -18.37
C VAL A 74 20.45 -8.59 -18.95
N ALA A 75 20.57 -8.93 -20.24
CA ALA A 75 19.56 -9.73 -20.94
C ALA A 75 19.62 -11.24 -20.62
N ASN A 76 20.73 -11.74 -20.05
CA ASN A 76 20.93 -13.16 -19.78
C ASN A 76 20.54 -13.52 -18.34
N ILE A 77 19.29 -13.25 -17.96
CA ILE A 77 18.74 -13.61 -16.65
C ILE A 77 17.68 -14.70 -16.78
N GLN A 78 17.62 -15.58 -15.79
CA GLN A 78 16.58 -16.60 -15.70
C GLN A 78 15.23 -15.96 -15.32
N PRO A 79 14.09 -16.54 -15.72
CA PRO A 79 12.77 -16.06 -15.32
C PRO A 79 12.63 -16.01 -13.80
N LEU A 80 11.99 -14.96 -13.30
CA LEU A 80 11.85 -14.70 -11.87
C LEU A 80 11.27 -15.91 -11.10
N GLN A 81 10.25 -16.57 -11.68
CA GLN A 81 9.60 -17.73 -11.06
C GLN A 81 10.58 -18.85 -10.72
N SER A 82 11.59 -19.08 -11.57
CA SER A 82 12.56 -20.16 -11.41
C SER A 82 13.56 -19.94 -10.27
N ARG A 83 13.61 -18.73 -9.70
CA ARG A 83 14.57 -18.32 -8.68
C ARG A 83 13.92 -18.00 -7.33
N ILE A 84 12.59 -18.09 -7.21
CA ILE A 84 11.84 -17.70 -6.00
C ILE A 84 12.38 -18.35 -4.74
N ALA A 85 12.59 -19.67 -4.75
CA ALA A 85 13.12 -20.41 -3.61
C ALA A 85 14.53 -19.95 -3.17
N SER A 86 15.29 -19.29 -4.05
CA SER A 86 16.64 -18.80 -3.73
C SER A 86 16.65 -17.40 -3.10
N PHE A 87 15.53 -16.68 -3.10
CA PHE A 87 15.46 -15.33 -2.54
C PHE A 87 15.34 -15.33 -1.02
N SER A 88 15.81 -14.25 -0.40
CA SER A 88 15.59 -14.00 1.03
C SER A 88 14.13 -13.64 1.30
N ASP A 89 13.68 -13.78 2.55
CA ASP A 89 12.32 -13.37 2.94
C ASP A 89 12.04 -11.91 2.59
N GLU A 90 13.03 -11.02 2.77
CA GLU A 90 12.89 -9.59 2.48
C GLU A 90 12.62 -9.34 0.99
N THR A 91 13.34 -10.02 0.10
CA THR A 91 13.09 -9.93 -1.34
C THR A 91 11.72 -10.51 -1.71
N LEU A 92 11.29 -11.59 -1.05
CA LEU A 92 9.94 -12.13 -1.22
C LEU A 92 8.89 -11.09 -0.78
N PHE A 93 9.04 -10.44 0.37
CA PHE A 93 8.14 -9.37 0.78
C PHE A 93 8.11 -8.22 -0.22
N TYR A 94 9.26 -7.83 -0.78
CA TYR A 94 9.33 -6.83 -1.84
C TYR A 94 8.43 -7.19 -3.02
N ILE A 95 8.58 -8.40 -3.57
CA ILE A 95 7.77 -8.87 -4.71
C ILE A 95 6.29 -8.92 -4.32
N PHE A 96 5.95 -9.43 -3.14
CA PHE A 96 4.56 -9.55 -2.66
C PHE A 96 3.84 -8.20 -2.58
N TYR A 97 4.50 -7.15 -2.06
CA TYR A 97 3.88 -5.83 -1.88
C TYR A 97 4.00 -4.93 -3.12
N SER A 98 4.98 -5.15 -4.01
CA SER A 98 5.17 -4.35 -5.23
C SER A 98 4.37 -4.84 -6.44
N MET A 99 3.93 -6.11 -6.45
CA MET A 99 3.21 -6.71 -7.57
C MET A 99 1.78 -7.15 -7.21
N PRO A 100 0.91 -6.23 -6.74
CA PRO A 100 -0.45 -6.60 -6.37
C PRO A 100 -1.25 -7.09 -7.61
N ARG A 101 -2.02 -8.17 -7.43
CA ARG A 101 -2.84 -8.80 -8.50
C ARG A 101 -2.02 -9.42 -9.64
N ASP A 102 -0.72 -9.62 -9.43
CA ASP A 102 0.15 -10.37 -10.34
C ASP A 102 0.24 -11.84 -9.89
N ILE A 103 0.50 -12.75 -10.84
CA ILE A 103 0.74 -14.17 -10.54
C ILE A 103 1.95 -14.35 -9.60
N MET A 104 2.95 -13.46 -9.68
CA MET A 104 4.12 -13.48 -8.82
C MET A 104 3.77 -13.30 -7.34
N GLN A 105 2.72 -12.53 -7.03
CA GLN A 105 2.26 -12.36 -5.66
C GLN A 105 1.82 -13.69 -5.04
N GLU A 106 1.17 -14.55 -5.83
CA GLU A 106 0.70 -15.86 -5.40
C GLU A 106 1.86 -16.85 -5.23
N VAL A 107 2.77 -16.89 -6.19
CA VAL A 107 3.98 -17.76 -6.14
C VAL A 107 4.83 -17.43 -4.92
N VAL A 108 4.99 -16.14 -4.62
CA VAL A 108 5.70 -15.67 -3.42
C VAL A 108 4.96 -16.01 -2.14
N ALA A 109 3.64 -15.89 -2.12
CA ALA A 109 2.84 -16.24 -0.96
C ALA A 109 2.99 -17.72 -0.61
N GLU A 110 2.99 -18.60 -1.61
CA GLU A 110 3.24 -20.04 -1.44
C GLU A 110 4.62 -20.31 -0.84
N GLU A 111 5.67 -19.69 -1.39
CA GLU A 111 7.04 -19.81 -0.88
C GLU A 111 7.15 -19.33 0.58
N LEU A 112 6.57 -18.17 0.91
CA LEU A 112 6.54 -17.64 2.27
C LEU A 112 5.81 -18.60 3.23
N MET A 113 4.68 -19.17 2.80
CA MET A 113 3.95 -20.17 3.59
C MET A 113 4.75 -21.46 3.82
N GLY A 114 5.51 -21.90 2.82
CA GLY A 114 6.48 -23.00 2.94
C GLY A 114 7.58 -22.69 3.97
N ARG A 115 7.95 -21.42 4.12
CA ARG A 115 8.87 -20.91 5.16
C ARG A 115 8.22 -20.60 6.50
N LYS A 116 7.03 -21.17 6.75
CA LYS A 116 6.22 -20.99 7.98
C LYS A 116 5.69 -19.57 8.21
N TRP A 117 5.81 -18.66 7.24
CA TRP A 117 5.11 -17.38 7.33
C TRP A 117 3.60 -17.59 7.12
N ARG A 118 2.80 -16.78 7.77
CA ARG A 118 1.34 -16.76 7.63
C ARG A 118 0.88 -15.33 7.42
N TYR A 119 -0.05 -15.15 6.50
CA TYR A 119 -0.59 -13.83 6.21
C TYR A 119 -1.81 -13.55 7.09
N HIS A 120 -1.79 -12.43 7.81
CA HIS A 120 -2.88 -11.99 8.64
C HIS A 120 -3.77 -11.02 7.85
N LYS A 121 -5.00 -11.42 7.52
CA LYS A 121 -5.88 -10.68 6.58
C LYS A 121 -6.34 -9.33 7.11
N ILE A 122 -6.49 -9.20 8.43
CA ILE A 122 -6.98 -7.96 9.07
C ILE A 122 -5.84 -6.92 9.19
N GLU A 123 -4.74 -7.28 9.87
CA GLU A 123 -3.51 -6.48 9.96
C GLU A 123 -2.75 -6.33 8.62
N ARG A 124 -3.09 -7.13 7.62
CA ARG A 124 -2.51 -7.13 6.25
C ARG A 124 -0.99 -7.32 6.22
N CYS A 125 -0.46 -8.09 7.16
CA CYS A 125 0.97 -8.33 7.32
C CYS A 125 1.30 -9.82 7.36
N TRP A 126 2.57 -10.13 7.11
CA TRP A 126 3.11 -11.48 7.28
C TRP A 126 3.67 -11.63 8.68
N LEU A 127 3.38 -12.76 9.32
CA LEU A 127 3.93 -13.11 10.63
C LEU A 127 4.41 -14.55 10.68
N THR A 128 5.38 -14.82 11.53
CA THR A 128 5.86 -16.16 11.86
C THR A 128 6.16 -16.24 13.34
N ARG A 129 6.09 -17.45 13.91
CA ARG A 129 6.41 -17.66 15.32
C ARG A 129 7.91 -17.40 15.55
N ASP A 130 8.23 -16.74 16.66
CA ASP A 130 9.62 -16.64 17.10
C ASP A 130 10.01 -17.92 17.86
N GLU A 131 10.85 -18.77 17.25
CA GLU A 131 11.30 -20.03 17.83
C GLU A 131 12.27 -19.83 19.02
N THR A 132 12.77 -18.61 19.26
CA THR A 132 13.61 -18.30 20.43
C THR A 132 12.82 -18.13 21.74
N TYR A 133 11.50 -18.03 21.66
CA TYR A 133 10.60 -17.90 22.81
C TYR A 133 9.80 -19.18 23.05
N PRO A 134 9.26 -19.39 24.28
CA PRO A 134 8.30 -20.44 24.54
C PRO A 134 7.14 -20.40 23.53
N GLY A 135 6.56 -21.57 23.27
CA GLY A 135 5.46 -21.67 22.32
C GLY A 135 4.24 -20.86 22.73
N PRO A 136 3.41 -20.50 21.73
CA PRO A 136 2.19 -19.77 22.00
C PRO A 136 1.28 -20.63 22.88
N VAL A 137 0.54 -19.95 23.74
CA VAL A 137 -0.40 -20.56 24.67
C VAL A 137 -1.80 -20.30 24.15
N ASP A 138 -2.61 -21.35 24.05
CA ASP A 138 -4.03 -21.21 23.71
C ASP A 138 -4.70 -20.20 24.66
N VAL A 139 -5.29 -19.16 24.09
CA VAL A 139 -6.19 -18.25 24.82
C VAL A 139 -7.59 -18.85 24.80
N GLU A 140 -8.00 -19.31 23.63
CA GLU A 140 -9.21 -20.09 23.41
C GLU A 140 -8.86 -21.28 22.52
N ARG A 141 -9.01 -22.50 23.08
CA ARG A 141 -8.56 -23.74 22.45
C ARG A 141 -9.12 -23.88 21.03
N GLY A 142 -8.22 -23.93 20.04
CA GLY A 142 -8.57 -24.09 18.62
C GLY A 142 -9.13 -22.84 17.94
N VAL A 143 -9.18 -21.69 18.64
CA VAL A 143 -9.68 -20.42 18.10
C VAL A 143 -8.56 -19.38 18.08
N SER A 144 -7.82 -19.25 19.18
CA SER A 144 -6.77 -18.25 19.31
C SER A 144 -5.66 -18.67 20.26
N GLU A 145 -4.47 -18.15 19.97
CA GLU A 145 -3.26 -18.38 20.75
C GLU A 145 -2.55 -17.06 21.03
N ARG A 146 -1.81 -17.00 22.14
CA ARG A 146 -0.99 -15.84 22.51
C ARG A 146 0.47 -16.26 22.55
N GLY A 147 1.32 -15.53 21.84
CA GLY A 147 2.76 -15.81 21.81
C GLY A 147 3.57 -14.63 21.31
N ILE A 148 4.88 -14.84 21.19
CA ILE A 148 5.81 -13.88 20.58
C ILE A 148 5.99 -14.24 19.10
N TYR A 149 5.71 -13.27 18.23
CA TYR A 149 5.83 -13.43 16.79
C TYR A 149 6.82 -12.43 16.21
N LEU A 150 7.40 -12.80 15.08
CA LEU A 150 8.09 -11.90 14.17
C LEU A 150 7.09 -11.47 13.10
N ILE A 151 6.84 -10.18 13.01
CA ILE A 151 5.91 -9.56 12.05
C ILE A 151 6.75 -8.76 11.05
N TRP A 152 6.51 -8.93 9.75
CA TRP A 152 7.06 -8.04 8.74
C TRP A 152 6.21 -6.78 8.64
N ASP A 153 6.80 -5.64 8.96
CA ASP A 153 6.15 -4.33 8.82
C ASP A 153 6.50 -3.69 7.46
N PRO A 154 5.54 -3.57 6.53
CA PRO A 154 5.76 -2.97 5.22
C PRO A 154 6.04 -1.47 5.28
N ALA A 155 5.58 -0.77 6.32
CA ALA A 155 5.74 0.68 6.44
C ALA A 155 7.18 1.06 6.83
N THR A 156 7.80 0.29 7.74
CA THR A 156 9.19 0.52 8.17
C THR A 156 10.21 -0.41 7.50
N TRP A 157 9.74 -1.36 6.69
CA TRP A 157 10.53 -2.37 5.98
C TRP A 157 11.43 -3.21 6.92
N LYS A 158 10.87 -3.66 8.05
CA LYS A 158 11.62 -4.37 9.10
C LYS A 158 10.84 -5.53 9.71
N LYS A 159 11.58 -6.53 10.22
CA LYS A 159 11.04 -7.56 11.13
C LYS A 159 10.89 -6.96 12.53
N ILE A 160 9.67 -6.96 13.06
CA ILE A 160 9.33 -6.48 14.40
C ILE A 160 8.92 -7.67 15.26
N ARG A 161 9.51 -7.78 16.45
CA ARG A 161 9.10 -8.75 17.46
C ARG A 161 7.97 -8.17 18.30
N ARG A 162 6.87 -8.90 18.45
CA ARG A 162 5.70 -8.44 19.20
C ARG A 162 4.98 -9.61 19.88
N GLU A 163 4.49 -9.38 21.10
CA GLU A 163 3.48 -10.26 21.70
C GLU A 163 2.15 -10.04 20.98
N PHE A 164 1.53 -11.13 20.53
CA PHE A 164 0.35 -11.08 19.68
C PHE A 164 -0.65 -12.16 20.11
N ILE A 165 -1.93 -11.81 20.12
CA ILE A 165 -3.03 -12.77 20.23
C ILE A 165 -3.50 -13.05 18.82
N LEU A 166 -3.13 -14.21 18.30
CA LEU A 166 -3.42 -14.64 16.95
C LEU A 166 -4.73 -15.43 16.93
N ARG A 167 -5.74 -14.93 16.22
CA ARG A 167 -6.97 -15.69 15.94
C ARG A 167 -6.79 -16.43 14.62
N TYR A 168 -7.01 -17.74 14.61
CA TYR A 168 -6.74 -18.56 13.43
C TYR A 168 -7.67 -18.24 12.25
N GLU A 169 -8.83 -17.64 12.49
CA GLU A 169 -9.75 -17.21 11.43
C GLU A 169 -9.26 -15.96 10.67
N ASP A 170 -8.40 -15.15 11.29
CA ASP A 170 -7.82 -13.96 10.69
C ASP A 170 -6.63 -14.30 9.79
N LEU A 171 -6.12 -15.52 9.87
CA LEU A 171 -5.12 -16.04 8.95
C LEU A 171 -5.70 -16.37 7.58
N ASP A 172 -4.89 -16.16 6.56
CA ASP A 172 -5.15 -16.68 5.24
C ASP A 172 -4.73 -18.16 5.15
N ASN A 173 -5.71 -19.03 4.99
CA ASN A 173 -5.53 -20.49 4.93
C ASN A 173 -5.83 -21.04 3.52
N ARG A 174 -5.86 -20.18 2.49
CA ARG A 174 -6.28 -20.58 1.14
C ARG A 174 -5.32 -21.56 0.46
N MET A 175 -4.05 -21.55 0.84
CA MET A 175 -3.02 -22.43 0.28
C MET A 175 -2.64 -23.58 1.23
N ASP A 176 -3.39 -23.78 2.31
CA ASP A 176 -3.13 -24.88 3.24
C ASP A 176 -3.57 -26.21 2.58
N PRO A 177 -2.64 -27.16 2.31
CA PRO A 177 -2.94 -28.37 1.53
C PRO A 177 -4.07 -29.20 2.11
N ASN A 178 -4.22 -29.18 3.45
CA ASN A 178 -5.23 -29.92 4.19
C ASN A 178 -6.67 -29.37 4.02
N ARG A 179 -6.85 -28.18 3.41
CA ARG A 179 -8.17 -27.54 3.25
C ARG A 179 -8.66 -27.50 1.80
N GLY A 180 -7.80 -27.76 0.82
CA GLY A 180 -8.14 -27.78 -0.61
C GLY A 180 -9.18 -28.82 -1.02
N LEU A 181 -9.36 -29.88 -0.22
CA LEU A 181 -10.34 -30.95 -0.46
C LEU A 181 -11.77 -30.59 -0.03
N ALA A 182 -11.99 -29.48 0.69
CA ALA A 182 -13.30 -29.16 1.26
C ALA A 182 -14.20 -28.25 0.39
N ARG A 183 -13.75 -27.80 -0.79
CA ARG A 183 -14.51 -26.83 -1.63
C ARG A 183 -14.88 -27.31 -3.03
N VAL A 184 -15.25 -28.58 -3.18
CA VAL A 184 -15.97 -29.03 -4.39
C VAL A 184 -17.24 -29.79 -3.98
N GLY A 185 -18.13 -29.11 -3.26
CA GLY A 185 -19.53 -29.51 -3.13
C GLY A 185 -20.37 -28.59 -4.03
N PHE A 186 -20.62 -29.01 -5.26
CA PHE A 186 -21.59 -28.32 -6.11
C PHE A 186 -22.99 -28.51 -5.51
N PRO A 187 -23.82 -27.46 -5.39
CA PRO A 187 -25.22 -27.62 -5.00
C PRO A 187 -25.98 -28.33 -6.12
N HIS A 188 -26.56 -29.49 -5.81
CA HIS A 188 -27.46 -30.18 -6.71
C HIS A 188 -28.79 -29.42 -6.72
N HIS A 189 -29.08 -28.71 -7.81
CA HIS A 189 -30.40 -28.13 -8.09
C HIS A 189 -31.11 -28.95 -9.19
N GLY A 190 -32.35 -29.34 -8.92
CA GLY A 190 -33.37 -29.80 -9.88
C GLY A 190 -33.44 -31.34 -10.01
N SER A 191 -34.60 -32.00 -9.91
CA SER A 191 -36.01 -31.58 -10.00
C SER A 191 -36.89 -32.30 -8.99
#